data_AF-A0A957Q2X6-F1
#
_entry.id   AF-A0A957Q2X6-F1
#
_cell.length_a   1.000
_cell.length_b   1.000
_cell.length_c   1.000
_cell.angle_alpha   90.00
_cell.angle_beta   90.00
_cell.angle_gamma   90.00
#
_symmetry.space_group_name_H-M   'P 1'
#
loop_
_entity.id
_entity.type
_entity.pdbx_description
1 polymer ?
#
loop_
_entity_poly.entity_id
_entity_poly.type
_entity_poly.pdbx_seq_one_letter_code
_entity_poly.pdbx_strand_id
1 'polypeptide(L)' 'HREELPDYLRQAISYLRAKDVPVNWHRLFTDIQNWSHPSGYVQREWARAFWGKPGRDE' A
#
# COMPACT_ATOMS: atom_id res chain seq x y z
N HIS A 1 12.46 -10.30 -5.17
CA HIS A 1 11.64 -9.24 -4.55
C HIS A 1 10.12 -9.41 -4.68
N ARG A 2 9.52 -9.97 -5.76
CA ARG A 2 8.05 -10.27 -5.77
C ARG A 2 7.64 -11.27 -4.69
N GLU A 3 8.52 -12.24 -4.42
CA GLU A 3 8.32 -13.30 -3.43
C GLU A 3 8.28 -12.80 -1.98
N GLU A 4 8.81 -11.61 -1.71
CA GLU A 4 8.86 -11.02 -0.37
C GLU A 4 7.64 -10.13 -0.08
N LEU A 5 6.84 -9.81 -1.10
CA LEU A 5 5.64 -8.97 -0.95
C LEU A 5 4.67 -9.51 0.12
N PRO A 6 4.36 -10.82 0.17
CA PRO A 6 3.45 -11.34 1.19
C PRO A 6 3.97 -11.12 2.62
N ASP A 7 5.27 -11.30 2.85
CA ASP A 7 5.87 -11.15 4.17
C ASP A 7 5.89 -9.70 4.64
N TYR A 8 6.36 -8.78 3.80
CA TYR A 8 6.37 -7.35 4.14
C TYR A 8 4.97 -6.78 4.27
N LEU A 9 4.04 -7.17 3.39
CA LEU A 9 2.66 -6.69 3.46
C LEU A 9 1.98 -7.18 4.74
N ARG A 10 2.18 -8.44 5.15
CA ARG A 10 1.63 -8.97 6.40
C ARG A 10 2.15 -8.18 7.61
N GLN A 11 3.44 -7.83 7.63
CA GLN A 11 4.03 -7.03 8.71
C GLN A 11 3.41 -5.62 8.75
N ALA A 12 3.30 -4.94 7.61
CA ALA A 12 2.70 -3.61 7.52
C ALA A 12 1.23 -3.61 7.96
N ILE A 13 0.44 -4.59 7.51
CA ILE A 13 -0.98 -4.72 7.89
C ILE A 13 -1.13 -5.02 9.38
N SER A 14 -0.24 -5.85 9.96
CA SER A 14 -0.24 -6.13 11.40
C SER A 14 0.04 -4.86 12.21
N TYR A 15 0.97 -4.03 11.74
CA TYR A 15 1.27 -2.74 12.35
C TYR A 15 0.08 -1.77 12.28
N LEU A 16 -0.58 -1.65 11.12
CA LEU A 16 -1.77 -0.82 10.95
C LEU A 16 -2.91 -1.27 11.87
N ARG A 17 -3.12 -2.59 11.98
CA ARG A 17 -4.12 -3.17 12.89
C ARG A 17 -3.81 -2.84 14.35
N ALA A 18 -2.55 -2.91 14.78
CA ALA A 18 -2.15 -2.56 16.15
C ALA A 18 -2.34 -1.06 16.48
N LYS A 19 -2.55 -0.22 15.46
CA LYS A 19 -2.81 1.22 15.58
C LYS A 19 -4.28 1.58 15.27
N ASP A 20 -5.14 0.58 15.12
CA ASP A 20 -6.55 0.73 14.72
C ASP A 20 -6.74 1.57 13.44
N VAL A 21 -5.76 1.52 12.54
CA VAL A 21 -5.85 2.21 11.24
C VAL A 21 -6.65 1.34 10.28
N PRO A 22 -7.79 1.83 9.75
CA PRO A 22 -8.60 1.06 8.82
C PRO A 22 -7.89 0.89 7.47
N VAL A 23 -8.00 -0.31 6.90
CA VAL A 23 -7.44 -0.64 5.59
C VAL A 23 -8.58 -0.75 4.58
N ASN A 24 -8.45 -0.08 3.43
CA ASN A 24 -9.35 -0.30 2.29
C ASN A 24 -8.98 -1.62 1.60
N TRP A 25 -9.59 -2.72 2.06
CA TRP A 25 -9.32 -4.07 1.58
C TRP A 25 -9.62 -4.28 0.09
N HIS A 26 -10.65 -3.63 -0.44
CA HIS A 26 -11.00 -3.72 -1.86
C HIS A 26 -9.91 -3.10 -2.75
N ARG A 27 -9.39 -1.93 -2.35
CA ARG A 27 -8.26 -1.29 -3.02
C ARG A 27 -7.00 -2.15 -2.90
N LEU A 28 -6.68 -2.60 -1.69
CA LEU A 28 -5.49 -3.43 -1.45
C LEU A 28 -5.51 -4.71 -2.31
N PHE A 29 -6.66 -5.38 -2.42
CA PHE A 29 -6.80 -6.58 -3.24
C PHE A 29 -6.52 -6.31 -4.72
N THR A 30 -7.07 -5.21 -5.26
CA THR A 30 -6.82 -4.79 -6.64
C THR A 30 -5.35 -4.44 -6.88
N ASP A 31 -4.73 -3.75 -5.91
CA ASP A 31 -3.33 -3.33 -5.97
C ASP A 31 -2.38 -4.54 -5.96
N ILE A 32 -2.66 -5.57 -5.14
CA ILE A 32 -1.86 -6.81 -5.09
C ILE A 32 -1.93 -7.56 -6.42
N GLN A 33 -3.12 -7.69 -7.02
CA GLN A 33 -3.29 -8.34 -8.33
C GLN A 33 -2.46 -7.65 -9.42
N ASN A 34 -2.37 -6.33 -9.36
CA ASN A 34 -1.66 -5.51 -10.34
C ASN A 34 -0.22 -5.18 -9.92
N TRP A 35 0.27 -5.76 -8.83
CA TRP A 35 1.58 -5.40 -8.27
C TRP A 35 2.73 -5.59 -9.25
N SER A 36 2.64 -6.56 -10.16
CA SER A 36 3.67 -6.80 -11.19
C SER A 36 3.26 -6.37 -12.59
N HIS A 37 2.30 -5.45 -12.69
CA HIS A 37 1.95 -4.85 -13.96
C HIS A 37 3.19 -4.15 -14.56
N PRO A 38 3.50 -4.32 -15.86
CA PRO A 38 4.74 -3.80 -16.47
C PRO A 38 4.92 -2.29 -16.31
N SER A 39 3.81 -1.55 -16.25
CA SER A 39 3.88 -0.10 -16.06
C SER A 39 4.27 0.30 -14.64
N GLY A 40 4.28 -0.58 -13.63
CA GLY A 40 4.69 -0.28 -12.25
C GLY A 40 3.86 0.81 -11.56
N TYR A 41 2.58 0.94 -11.93
CA TYR A 41 1.76 2.07 -11.48
C TYR A 41 1.36 1.96 -10.01
N VAL A 42 1.12 0.75 -9.49
CA VAL A 42 0.70 0.52 -8.10
C VAL A 42 1.76 1.08 -7.14
N GLN A 43 3.04 0.75 -7.36
CA GLN A 43 4.14 1.22 -6.52
C GLN A 43 4.28 2.74 -6.55
N ARG A 44 4.11 3.36 -7.73
CA ARG A 44 4.15 4.83 -7.85
C ARG A 44 2.99 5.48 -7.14
N GLU A 45 1.78 4.96 -7.27
CA GLU A 45 0.61 5.48 -6.57
C GLU A 45 0.73 5.33 -5.06
N TRP A 46 1.29 4.23 -4.56
CA TRP A 46 1.59 4.06 -3.13
C TRP A 46 2.65 5.06 -2.66
N ALA A 47 3.74 5.23 -3.41
CA ALA A 47 4.77 6.21 -3.09
C ALA A 47 4.19 7.64 -3.09
N ARG A 48 3.33 7.98 -4.05
CA ARG A 48 2.63 9.27 -4.11
C ARG A 48 1.67 9.46 -2.95
N ALA A 49 0.92 8.44 -2.56
CA ALA A 49 0.00 8.55 -1.43
C ALA A 49 0.75 8.74 -0.10
N PHE A 50 1.90 8.07 0.06
CA PHE A 50 2.71 8.15 1.26
C PHE A 50 3.51 9.46 1.38
N TRP A 51 4.15 9.89 0.28
CA TRP A 51 5.03 11.07 0.27
C TRP A 51 4.35 12.35 -0.22
N GLY A 52 3.22 12.24 -0.92
CA GLY A 52 2.65 13.32 -1.72
C GLY A 52 1.87 14.37 -0.94
N LYS A 53 1.60 14.22 0.36
CA LYS A 53 1.02 15.29 1.19
C LYS A 53 1.26 15.16 2.71
N PRO A 54 1.96 16.16 3.30
CA PRO A 54 1.44 16.95 4.40
C PRO A 54 1.13 18.35 3.85
N GLY A 55 -0.14 18.62 3.52
CA GLY A 55 -0.50 19.88 2.88
C GLY A 55 -1.94 19.90 2.38
N ARG A 56 -2.88 19.95 3.33
CA ARG A 56 -4.07 20.81 3.32
C ARG A 56 -4.86 20.56 4.61
N ASP A 57 -4.28 21.02 5.72
CA ASP A 57 -5.08 21.46 6.86
C ASP A 57 -5.23 22.99 6.66
N GLU A 58 -6.30 23.40 6.00
CA GLU A 58 -6.86 24.76 6.01
C GLU A 58 -8.29 24.66 6.55
#